data_AF-A0A7W7CXH3-F1
#
_entry.id   AF-A0A7W7CXH3-F1
#
_cell.length_a   1.000
_cell.length_b   1.000
_cell.length_c   1.000
_cell.angle_alpha   90.00
_cell.angle_beta   90.00
_cell.angle_gamma   90.00
#
_symmetry.space_group_name_H-M   'P 1'
#
loop_
_entity.id
_entity.type
_entity.pdbx_description
1 polymer ?
#
loop_
_entity_poly.entity_id
_entity_poly.type
_entity_poly.pdbx_seq_one_letter_code
_entity_poly.pdbx_strand_id
1 'polypeptide(L)'
;MSSLPAGWYKDPADPDTQRYWDGDGWVGKAIPADAVPPDGPPPVEEEPPPAPTPPVSAPPTPVTPAPPTQPAQPGPPAGWGPQPPPPPGWQPPPGWQPPPGWEQMPPGMRAGMYPPVQARPHGYALAGLGPRLVARLLDILAVLLLNVVVNGYFFYQFIQEFVPLYRDSLDEMANGGSAFDVQGSGRMDGLLWAMLIVATLLWLVYEAPSIGSTGQTLGKRIMRIKVMAVENTEPLGFGRAFGRWARLGLWTPAWGCAGIGFVLQLIDCISPVFDQQLRQAFHDKTARTVVIALPPDDRQPVDATTGSGGNGSHTEGR
;
A
#
# COMPACT_ATOMS: atom_id res chain seq x y z
N MET A 1 28.57 -32.26 3.01
CA MET A 1 28.31 -31.48 1.78
C MET A 1 29.67 -31.29 1.14
N SER A 2 29.89 -31.89 -0.03
CA SER A 2 31.20 -31.92 -0.68
C SER A 2 31.55 -30.54 -1.22
N SER A 3 32.55 -29.88 -0.64
CA SER A 3 33.11 -28.64 -1.17
C SER A 3 33.89 -28.95 -2.44
N LEU A 4 33.44 -28.41 -3.58
CA LEU A 4 34.22 -28.48 -4.82
C LEU A 4 35.54 -27.71 -4.61
N PRO A 5 36.70 -28.30 -4.93
CA PRO A 5 37.98 -27.58 -4.84
C PRO A 5 38.03 -26.44 -5.86
N ALA A 6 38.91 -25.46 -5.65
CA ALA A 6 39.07 -24.36 -6.59
C ALA A 6 39.57 -24.88 -7.96
N GLY A 7 38.95 -24.43 -9.04
CA GLY A 7 39.25 -24.93 -10.39
C GLY A 7 38.29 -24.44 -11.46
N TRP A 8 38.58 -24.78 -12.71
CA TRP A 8 37.70 -24.48 -13.84
C TRP A 8 36.62 -25.56 -13.97
N TYR A 9 35.36 -25.12 -13.98
CA TYR A 9 34.20 -25.99 -14.11
C TYR A 9 33.23 -25.45 -15.15
N LYS A 10 32.41 -26.33 -15.74
CA LYS A 10 31.31 -25.92 -16.62
C LYS A 10 30.30 -25.07 -15.85
N ASP A 11 29.84 -23.98 -16.45
CA ASP A 11 28.86 -23.11 -15.82
C ASP A 11 27.48 -23.81 -15.76
N PRO A 12 26.85 -23.95 -14.58
CA PRO A 12 25.52 -24.54 -14.47
C PRO A 12 24.43 -23.74 -15.19
N ALA A 13 24.64 -22.44 -15.41
CA ALA A 13 23.70 -21.55 -16.09
C ALA A 13 23.85 -21.56 -17.62
N ASP A 14 25.02 -21.95 -18.14
CA ASP A 14 25.31 -22.04 -19.57
C ASP A 14 26.31 -23.18 -19.87
N PRO A 15 25.84 -24.35 -20.33
CA PRO A 15 26.67 -25.55 -20.50
C PRO A 15 27.73 -25.44 -21.60
N ASP A 16 27.64 -24.41 -22.44
CA ASP A 16 28.60 -24.13 -23.51
C ASP A 16 29.81 -23.29 -23.01
N THR A 17 29.82 -22.96 -21.72
CA THR A 17 30.88 -22.15 -21.11
C THR A 17 31.46 -22.81 -19.85
N GLN A 18 32.68 -22.41 -19.51
CA GLN A 18 33.35 -22.75 -18.25
C GLN A 18 33.79 -21.49 -17.52
N ARG A 19 33.74 -21.53 -16.19
CA ARG A 19 34.06 -20.42 -15.30
C ARG A 19 34.90 -20.93 -14.13
N TYR A 20 35.71 -20.06 -13.53
CA TYR A 20 36.57 -20.44 -12.41
C TYR A 20 35.77 -20.41 -11.10
N TRP A 21 35.82 -21.49 -10.34
CA TRP A 21 35.29 -21.60 -8.97
C TRP A 21 36.45 -21.43 -7.99
N ASP A 22 36.33 -20.50 -7.04
CA ASP A 22 37.39 -20.21 -6.06
C ASP A 22 37.21 -20.94 -4.70
N GLY A 23 36.10 -21.65 -4.51
CA GLY A 23 35.74 -22.30 -3.25
C GLY A 23 34.48 -21.70 -2.61
N ASP A 24 34.21 -20.41 -2.84
CA ASP A 24 33.09 -19.65 -2.27
C ASP A 24 32.13 -19.12 -3.37
N GLY A 25 32.62 -18.89 -4.58
CA GLY A 25 31.85 -18.35 -5.70
C GLY A 25 32.48 -18.53 -7.09
N TRP A 26 31.71 -18.17 -8.12
CA TRP A 26 32.19 -18.16 -9.51
C TRP A 26 32.80 -16.81 -9.85
N VAL A 27 34.06 -16.80 -10.31
CA VAL A 27 34.84 -15.58 -10.58
C VAL A 27 35.32 -15.53 -12.03
N GLY A 28 35.60 -14.31 -12.51
CA GLY A 28 36.08 -14.05 -13.87
C GLY A 28 35.01 -14.11 -14.97
N LYS A 29 35.43 -13.85 -16.21
CA LYS A 29 34.61 -13.97 -17.43
C LYS A 29 34.50 -15.45 -17.83
N ALA A 30 33.30 -15.88 -18.24
CA ALA A 30 33.10 -17.23 -18.76
C ALA A 30 33.83 -17.38 -20.11
N ILE A 31 34.54 -18.49 -20.28
CA ILE A 31 35.24 -18.85 -21.52
C ILE A 31 34.53 -20.04 -22.18
N PRO A 32 34.61 -20.21 -23.51
CA PRO A 32 34.00 -21.36 -24.19
C PRO A 32 34.45 -22.69 -23.57
N ALA A 33 33.53 -23.65 -23.43
CA ALA A 33 33.80 -24.93 -22.77
C ALA A 33 34.89 -25.77 -23.46
N ASP A 34 35.14 -25.53 -24.74
CA ASP A 34 36.17 -26.23 -25.54
C ASP A 34 37.53 -25.50 -25.54
N ALA A 35 37.64 -24.35 -24.88
CA ALA A 35 38.90 -23.62 -24.76
C ALA A 35 39.79 -24.23 -23.66
N VAL A 36 41.10 -24.29 -23.91
CA VAL A 36 42.08 -24.69 -22.89
C VAL A 36 42.09 -23.64 -21.78
N PRO A 37 41.75 -24.00 -20.52
CA PRO A 37 41.71 -23.03 -19.43
C PRO A 37 43.13 -22.53 -19.08
N PRO A 38 43.30 -21.25 -18.73
CA PRO A 38 44.58 -20.72 -18.29
C PRO A 38 44.99 -21.32 -16.93
N ASP A 39 46.30 -21.54 -16.74
CA ASP A 39 46.86 -22.02 -15.48
C ASP A 39 46.77 -20.93 -14.40
N GLY A 40 45.84 -21.09 -13.47
CA GLY A 40 45.66 -20.22 -12.30
C GLY A 40 44.35 -19.41 -12.28
N PRO A 41 44.05 -18.74 -11.16
CA PRO A 41 42.87 -17.89 -11.03
C PRO A 41 42.94 -16.69 -12.01
N PRO A 42 41.83 -16.27 -12.61
CA PRO A 42 41.81 -15.14 -13.54
C PRO A 42 42.29 -13.86 -12.84
N PRO A 43 43.06 -12.98 -13.52
CA PRO A 43 43.44 -11.69 -12.97
C PRO A 43 42.21 -10.90 -12.54
N VAL A 44 42.24 -10.33 -11.32
CA VAL A 44 41.23 -9.37 -10.88
C VAL A 44 41.36 -8.14 -11.78
N GLU A 45 40.35 -7.90 -12.61
CA GLU A 45 40.32 -6.76 -13.52
C GLU A 45 40.10 -5.49 -12.67
N GLU A 46 41.19 -4.84 -12.25
CA GLU A 46 41.17 -3.50 -11.65
C GLU A 46 40.69 -2.50 -12.72
N GLU A 47 39.59 -1.81 -12.43
CA GLU A 47 39.00 -0.80 -13.30
C GLU A 47 39.96 0.42 -13.39
N PRO A 48 40.40 0.84 -14.60
CA PRO A 48 41.38 1.92 -14.73
C PRO A 48 40.76 3.30 -14.42
N PRO A 49 41.53 4.25 -13.84
CA PRO A 49 41.04 5.59 -13.56
C PRO A 49 40.77 6.38 -14.85
N PRO A 50 39.71 7.20 -14.93
CA PRO A 50 39.39 7.97 -16.13
C PRO A 50 40.40 9.11 -16.36
N ALA A 51 40.83 9.26 -17.62
CA ALA A 51 41.72 10.31 -18.10
C ALA A 51 41.03 11.70 -18.13
N PRO A 52 41.78 12.82 -17.99
CA PRO A 52 41.23 14.17 -17.96
C PRO A 52 40.74 14.63 -19.34
N THR A 53 39.53 15.20 -19.38
CA THR A 53 38.91 15.80 -20.58
C THR A 53 39.13 17.33 -20.63
N PRO A 54 39.23 17.96 -21.82
CA PRO A 54 39.42 19.40 -22.00
C PRO A 54 38.14 20.21 -21.64
N PRO A 55 38.26 21.51 -21.32
CA PRO A 55 37.14 22.27 -20.76
C PRO A 55 36.11 22.62 -21.84
N VAL A 56 34.89 22.10 -21.67
CA VAL A 56 33.71 22.51 -22.44
C VAL A 56 32.84 23.40 -21.53
N SER A 57 32.49 24.58 -22.02
CA SER A 57 31.70 25.60 -21.33
C SER A 57 30.30 25.08 -20.99
N ALA A 58 29.90 25.22 -19.71
CA ALA A 58 28.57 24.82 -19.23
C ALA A 58 27.48 25.85 -19.63
N PRO A 59 26.25 25.41 -19.96
CA PRO A 59 25.09 26.29 -20.11
C PRO A 59 24.58 26.79 -18.73
N PRO A 60 23.89 27.94 -18.67
CA PRO A 60 23.45 28.53 -17.41
C PRO A 60 22.33 27.72 -16.74
N THR A 61 22.46 27.52 -15.45
CA THR A 61 21.48 26.89 -14.56
C THR A 61 20.23 27.77 -14.37
N PRO A 62 19.01 27.21 -14.37
CA PRO A 62 17.81 27.93 -13.94
C PRO A 62 17.85 28.17 -12.43
N VAL A 63 17.61 29.41 -12.02
CA VAL A 63 17.53 29.82 -10.62
C VAL A 63 16.15 29.44 -10.08
N THR A 64 16.08 28.45 -9.19
CA THR A 64 14.85 28.07 -8.49
C THR A 64 14.62 29.05 -7.32
N PRO A 65 13.44 29.69 -7.17
CA PRO A 65 13.15 30.53 -6.01
C PRO A 65 13.06 29.69 -4.73
N ALA A 66 13.61 30.20 -3.64
CA ALA A 66 13.54 29.58 -2.31
C ALA A 66 12.09 29.45 -1.82
N PRO A 67 11.74 28.38 -1.08
CA PRO A 67 10.42 28.23 -0.48
C PRO A 67 10.21 29.27 0.64
N PRO A 68 8.96 29.71 0.91
CA PRO A 68 8.69 30.66 1.97
C PRO A 68 8.99 30.04 3.33
N THR A 69 9.75 30.78 4.14
CA THR A 69 10.10 30.44 5.52
C THR A 69 8.85 30.38 6.40
N GLN A 70 8.53 29.19 6.89
CA GLN A 70 7.59 29.05 8.00
C GLN A 70 8.25 29.54 9.31
N PRO A 71 7.52 30.14 10.25
CA PRO A 71 8.06 30.52 11.56
C PRO A 71 8.60 29.29 12.29
N ALA A 72 9.88 29.32 12.65
CA ALA A 72 10.51 28.28 13.44
C ALA A 72 9.80 28.13 14.79
N GLN A 73 9.27 26.93 15.04
CA GLN A 73 8.93 26.50 16.39
C GLN A 73 10.20 26.53 17.26
N PRO A 74 10.14 26.95 18.53
CA PRO A 74 11.31 26.94 19.42
C PRO A 74 11.86 25.52 19.54
N GLY A 75 13.09 25.32 19.05
CA GLY A 75 13.83 24.07 19.25
C GLY A 75 14.15 23.85 20.73
N PRO A 76 14.27 22.60 21.19
CA PRO A 76 14.68 22.31 22.56
C PRO A 76 16.08 22.89 22.85
N PRO A 77 16.38 23.27 24.10
CA PRO A 77 17.62 23.94 24.47
C PRO A 77 18.86 23.13 24.10
N ALA A 78 19.90 23.83 23.61
CA ALA A 78 21.18 23.26 23.24
C ALA A 78 21.83 22.54 24.44
N GLY A 79 22.00 21.23 24.34
CA GLY A 79 22.58 20.39 25.39
C GLY A 79 22.30 18.89 25.26
N TRP A 80 21.30 18.50 24.46
CA TRP A 80 20.85 17.10 24.34
C TRP A 80 20.99 16.57 22.90
N GLY A 81 22.22 16.44 22.42
CA GLY A 81 22.52 15.69 21.20
C GLY A 81 22.87 14.24 21.55
N PRO A 82 22.27 13.21 20.95
CA PRO A 82 22.66 11.82 21.21
C PRO A 82 24.07 11.58 20.66
N GLN A 83 25.02 11.34 21.57
CA GLN A 83 26.35 10.84 21.20
C GLN A 83 26.22 9.38 20.70
N PRO A 84 26.98 8.99 19.65
CA PRO A 84 26.97 7.63 19.15
C PRO A 84 27.46 6.64 20.22
N PRO A 85 26.88 5.42 20.29
CA PRO A 85 27.32 4.41 21.25
C PRO A 85 28.78 3.99 20.95
N PRO A 86 29.58 3.67 21.99
CA PRO A 86 30.95 3.22 21.80
C PRO A 86 30.99 1.88 21.05
N PRO A 87 32.06 1.63 20.25
CA PRO A 87 32.20 0.40 19.49
C PRO A 87 32.30 -0.84 20.39
N PRO A 88 31.82 -2.01 19.93
CA PRO A 88 31.87 -3.26 20.71
C PRO A 88 33.31 -3.61 21.10
N GLY A 89 33.56 -3.82 22.39
CA GLY A 89 34.88 -4.21 22.92
C GLY A 89 35.71 -3.07 23.51
N TRP A 90 35.19 -1.83 23.55
CA TRP A 90 35.89 -0.74 24.21
C TRP A 90 35.80 -0.86 25.75
N GLN A 91 36.94 -1.01 26.42
CA GLN A 91 37.04 -0.99 27.88
C GLN A 91 37.49 0.40 28.35
N PRO A 92 36.79 1.02 29.32
CA PRO A 92 37.15 2.33 29.83
C PRO A 92 38.51 2.31 30.56
N PRO A 93 39.33 3.36 30.41
CA PRO A 93 40.57 3.51 31.18
C PRO A 93 40.30 3.53 32.70
N PRO A 94 41.26 3.09 33.54
CA PRO A 94 41.15 3.19 34.99
C PRO A 94 40.98 4.66 35.41
N GLY A 95 39.88 4.97 36.10
CA GLY A 95 39.56 6.32 36.57
C GLY A 95 38.63 7.14 35.67
N TRP A 96 38.15 6.57 34.55
CA TRP A 96 37.12 7.24 33.76
C TRP A 96 35.78 7.17 34.49
N GLN A 97 35.40 8.29 35.12
CA GLN A 97 34.04 8.48 35.62
C GLN A 97 33.17 8.98 34.47
N PRO A 98 32.13 8.23 34.12
CA PRO A 98 31.26 8.60 33.03
C PRO A 98 30.39 9.81 33.38
N PRO A 99 30.04 10.65 32.39
CA PRO A 99 29.31 11.90 32.61
C PRO A 99 27.90 11.64 33.17
N PRO A 100 27.39 12.49 34.09
CA PRO A 100 26.06 12.32 34.67
C PRO A 100 25.00 12.23 33.57
N GLY A 101 24.27 11.10 33.51
CA GLY A 101 23.28 10.82 32.45
C GLY A 101 23.67 9.73 31.45
N TRP A 102 24.88 9.18 31.55
CA TRP A 102 25.30 7.96 30.83
C TRP A 102 24.65 6.67 31.37
N GLU A 103 23.95 6.74 32.51
CA GLU A 103 23.18 5.61 33.05
C GLU A 103 22.33 5.04 31.93
N GLN A 104 22.54 3.77 31.63
CA GLN A 104 21.84 3.03 30.60
C GLN A 104 20.34 3.19 30.80
N MET A 105 19.74 4.11 30.02
CA MET A 105 18.33 4.42 30.12
C MET A 105 17.54 3.11 29.92
N PRO A 106 16.61 2.76 30.83
CA PRO A 106 15.84 1.53 30.72
C PRO A 106 15.16 1.45 29.34
N PRO A 107 15.04 0.26 28.71
CA PRO A 107 14.51 0.12 27.35
C PRO A 107 13.15 0.84 27.13
N GLY A 108 12.30 0.86 28.17
CA GLY A 108 11.01 1.56 28.13
C GLY A 108 11.09 3.09 28.07
N MET A 109 12.15 3.70 28.63
CA MET A 109 12.38 5.15 28.55
C MET A 109 13.00 5.56 27.20
N ARG A 110 13.79 4.69 26.56
CA ARG A 110 14.28 4.92 25.19
C ARG A 110 13.14 4.98 24.16
N ALA A 111 12.10 4.15 24.34
CA ALA A 111 10.93 4.13 23.46
C ALA A 111 10.05 5.39 23.56
N GLY A 112 10.12 6.13 24.67
CA GLY A 112 9.43 7.41 24.85
C GLY A 112 10.23 8.62 24.36
N MET A 113 11.56 8.49 24.21
CA MET A 113 12.46 9.57 23.81
C MET A 113 12.46 9.83 22.31
N TYR A 114 12.18 8.79 21.51
CA TYR A 114 12.08 8.89 20.06
C TYR A 114 10.62 8.74 19.66
N PRO A 115 9.99 9.74 19.00
CA PRO A 115 8.69 9.52 18.40
C PRO A 115 8.81 8.33 17.43
N PRO A 116 7.82 7.43 17.37
CA PRO A 116 7.88 6.29 16.47
C PRO A 116 8.15 6.82 15.06
N VAL A 117 9.24 6.35 14.44
CA VAL A 117 9.61 6.74 13.08
C VAL A 117 8.44 6.34 12.18
N GLN A 118 7.66 7.34 11.77
CA GLN A 118 6.52 7.11 10.90
C GLN A 118 7.06 6.63 9.56
N ALA A 119 6.70 5.40 9.18
CA ALA A 119 7.03 4.89 7.87
C ALA A 119 6.45 5.86 6.81
N ARG A 120 7.29 6.26 5.85
CA ARG A 120 6.90 7.10 4.71
C ARG A 120 7.04 6.31 3.41
N PRO A 121 6.08 5.45 3.06
CA PRO A 121 6.10 4.76 1.79
C PRO A 121 6.20 5.77 0.65
N HIS A 122 7.18 5.58 -0.23
CA HIS A 122 7.43 6.43 -1.40
C HIS A 122 7.58 7.93 -1.07
N GLY A 123 8.02 8.26 0.15
CA GLY A 123 8.20 9.65 0.62
C GLY A 123 6.93 10.34 1.13
N TYR A 124 5.76 9.71 1.02
CA TYR A 124 4.49 10.29 1.48
C TYR A 124 4.18 9.93 2.94
N ALA A 125 3.48 10.84 3.63
CA ALA A 125 2.94 10.55 4.95
C ALA A 125 1.79 9.55 4.86
N LEU A 126 1.72 8.63 5.81
CA LEU A 126 0.58 7.72 5.96
C LEU A 126 -0.69 8.50 6.28
N ALA A 127 -1.80 8.13 5.65
CA ALA A 127 -3.10 8.70 5.95
C ALA A 127 -3.53 8.35 7.39
N GLY A 128 -3.93 9.35 8.16
CA GLY A 128 -4.50 9.16 9.49
C GLY A 128 -5.79 8.33 9.47
N LEU A 129 -6.17 7.79 10.63
CA LEU A 129 -7.36 6.95 10.76
C LEU A 129 -8.67 7.73 10.49
N GLY A 130 -8.74 9.01 10.90
CA GLY A 130 -9.90 9.87 10.66
C GLY A 130 -10.23 10.05 9.17
N PRO A 131 -9.28 10.50 8.32
CA PRO A 131 -9.50 10.58 6.87
C PRO A 131 -9.93 9.27 6.21
N ARG A 132 -9.38 8.14 6.67
CA ARG A 132 -9.78 6.81 6.18
C ARG A 132 -11.23 6.48 6.55
N LEU A 133 -11.64 6.77 7.78
CA LEU A 133 -13.00 6.56 8.25
C LEU A 133 -14.00 7.42 7.48
N VAL A 134 -13.74 8.73 7.36
CA VAL A 134 -14.62 9.65 6.62
C VAL A 134 -14.70 9.25 5.14
N ALA A 135 -13.57 8.91 4.51
CA ALA A 135 -13.58 8.41 3.13
C ALA A 135 -14.45 7.15 2.99
N ARG A 136 -14.40 6.24 3.97
CA ARG A 136 -15.22 5.02 3.97
C ARG A 136 -16.71 5.33 4.14
N LEU A 137 -17.07 6.29 5.00
CA LEU A 137 -18.47 6.72 5.18
C LEU A 137 -19.02 7.35 3.89
N LEU A 138 -18.22 8.18 3.21
CA LEU A 138 -18.60 8.76 1.91
C LEU A 138 -18.76 7.68 0.83
N ASP A 139 -17.86 6.70 0.80
CA ASP A 139 -17.98 5.56 -0.11
C ASP A 139 -19.24 4.71 0.18
N ILE A 140 -19.55 4.47 1.47
CA ILE A 140 -20.78 3.76 1.88
C ILE A 140 -22.01 4.54 1.43
N LEU A 141 -22.04 5.85 1.63
CA LEU A 141 -23.17 6.69 1.21
C LEU A 141 -23.35 6.64 -0.31
N ALA A 142 -22.26 6.74 -1.09
CA ALA A 142 -22.32 6.66 -2.55
C ALA A 142 -22.89 5.31 -3.03
N VAL A 143 -22.41 4.21 -2.46
CA VAL A 143 -22.90 2.86 -2.78
C VAL A 143 -24.34 2.65 -2.30
N LEU A 144 -24.72 3.22 -1.16
CA LEU A 144 -26.08 3.16 -0.63
C LEU A 144 -27.07 3.89 -1.55
N LEU A 145 -26.72 5.09 -2.02
CA LEU A 145 -27.54 5.81 -3.00
C LEU A 145 -27.68 5.02 -4.31
N LEU A 146 -26.60 4.40 -4.78
CA LEU A 146 -26.66 3.52 -5.96
C LEU A 146 -27.56 2.31 -5.72
N ASN A 147 -27.53 1.73 -4.53
CA ASN A 147 -28.43 0.65 -4.13
C ASN A 147 -29.89 1.10 -4.08
N VAL A 148 -30.20 2.30 -3.56
CA VAL A 148 -31.59 2.81 -3.58
C VAL A 148 -32.12 2.88 -5.01
N VAL A 149 -31.30 3.31 -5.96
CA VAL A 149 -31.70 3.42 -7.37
C VAL A 149 -31.86 2.03 -8.01
N VAL A 150 -30.89 1.13 -7.83
CA VAL A 150 -30.86 -0.16 -8.53
C VAL A 150 -31.74 -1.21 -7.84
N ASN A 151 -31.68 -1.29 -6.51
CA ASN A 151 -32.46 -2.24 -5.71
C ASN A 151 -33.84 -1.70 -5.29
N GLY A 152 -34.18 -0.45 -5.59
CA GLY A 152 -35.43 0.18 -5.15
C GLY A 152 -36.69 -0.60 -5.52
N TYR A 153 -36.73 -1.18 -6.73
CA TYR A 153 -37.86 -2.01 -7.16
C TYR A 153 -37.93 -3.35 -6.40
N PHE A 154 -36.80 -4.04 -6.21
CA PHE A 154 -36.76 -5.27 -5.41
C PHE A 154 -37.16 -5.01 -3.96
N PHE A 155 -36.71 -3.88 -3.40
CA PHE A 155 -37.08 -3.44 -2.07
C PHE A 155 -38.57 -3.14 -1.96
N TYR A 156 -39.16 -2.47 -2.96
CA TYR A 156 -40.60 -2.26 -3.01
C TYR A 156 -41.38 -3.58 -3.00
N GLN A 157 -40.98 -4.55 -3.84
CA GLN A 157 -41.59 -5.89 -3.86
C GLN A 157 -41.41 -6.61 -2.53
N PHE A 158 -40.23 -6.52 -1.92
CA PHE A 158 -39.95 -7.10 -0.61
C PHE A 158 -40.87 -6.50 0.46
N ILE A 159 -41.07 -5.18 0.48
CA ILE A 159 -41.97 -4.52 1.43
C ILE A 159 -43.42 -4.97 1.26
N GLN A 160 -43.88 -5.21 0.04
CA GLN A 160 -45.24 -5.73 -0.21
C GLN A 160 -45.44 -7.13 0.38
N GLU A 161 -44.39 -7.94 0.52
CA GLU A 161 -44.44 -9.26 1.16
C GLU A 161 -44.13 -9.21 2.66
N PHE A 162 -43.23 -8.33 3.07
CA PHE A 162 -42.80 -8.21 4.45
C PHE A 162 -43.88 -7.58 5.35
N VAL A 163 -44.60 -6.57 4.85
CA VAL A 163 -45.65 -5.89 5.62
C VAL A 163 -46.77 -6.83 6.07
N PRO A 164 -47.39 -7.67 5.21
CA PRO A 164 -48.41 -8.61 5.66
C PRO A 164 -47.82 -9.64 6.63
N LEU A 165 -46.66 -10.21 6.31
CA LEU A 165 -45.97 -11.16 7.19
C LEU A 165 -45.75 -10.58 8.59
N TYR A 166 -45.25 -9.34 8.66
CA TYR A 166 -44.98 -8.66 9.92
C TYR A 166 -46.26 -8.40 10.73
N ARG A 167 -47.37 -8.06 10.06
CA ARG A 167 -48.68 -7.89 10.72
C ARG A 167 -49.19 -9.22 11.26
N ASP A 168 -49.12 -10.27 10.46
CA ASP A 168 -49.55 -11.62 10.87
C ASP A 168 -48.72 -12.10 12.07
N SER A 169 -47.40 -11.85 12.09
CA SER A 169 -46.54 -12.14 13.24
C SER A 169 -46.94 -11.36 14.51
N LEU A 170 -47.32 -10.09 14.36
CA LEU A 170 -47.78 -9.27 15.49
C LEU A 170 -49.12 -9.78 16.04
N ASP A 171 -50.04 -10.15 15.16
CA ASP A 171 -51.35 -10.69 15.54
C ASP A 171 -51.22 -12.05 16.24
N GLU A 172 -50.35 -12.93 15.75
CA GLU A 172 -50.06 -14.22 16.39
C GLU A 172 -49.48 -14.06 17.79
N MET A 173 -48.50 -13.15 17.96
CA MET A 173 -47.96 -12.82 19.28
C MET A 173 -49.01 -12.22 20.22
N ALA A 174 -49.92 -11.38 19.69
CA ALA A 174 -51.01 -10.81 20.47
C ALA A 174 -52.01 -11.88 20.96
N ASN A 175 -52.17 -12.96 20.19
CA ASN A 175 -53.00 -14.11 20.52
C ASN A 175 -52.29 -15.16 21.42
N GLY A 176 -51.06 -14.86 21.88
CA GLY A 176 -50.28 -15.72 22.76
C GLY A 176 -49.45 -16.79 22.05
N GLY A 177 -49.37 -16.74 20.71
CA GLY A 177 -48.48 -17.55 19.89
C GLY A 177 -47.07 -16.97 19.76
N SER A 178 -46.27 -17.52 18.85
CA SER A 178 -44.88 -17.11 18.63
C SER A 178 -44.70 -16.48 17.25
N ALA A 179 -43.84 -15.46 17.15
CA ALA A 179 -43.45 -14.89 15.86
C ALA A 179 -42.78 -15.92 14.92
N PHE A 180 -42.23 -17.01 15.47
CA PHE A 180 -41.60 -18.07 14.69
C PHE A 180 -42.61 -19.01 14.00
N ASP A 181 -43.89 -18.95 14.38
CA ASP A 181 -44.94 -19.78 13.78
C ASP A 181 -45.38 -19.24 12.41
N VAL A 182 -45.16 -17.94 12.15
CA VAL A 182 -45.44 -17.29 10.88
C VAL A 182 -44.19 -17.36 9.99
N GLN A 183 -44.24 -18.22 8.96
CA GLN A 183 -43.12 -18.40 8.03
C GLN A 183 -43.22 -17.45 6.82
N GLY A 184 -42.08 -16.90 6.44
CA GLY A 184 -41.93 -16.08 5.24
C GLY A 184 -42.18 -16.87 3.95
N SER A 185 -42.53 -16.17 2.88
CA SER A 185 -42.65 -16.79 1.55
C SER A 185 -41.25 -17.09 0.98
N GLY A 186 -41.12 -18.18 0.20
CA GLY A 186 -39.87 -18.44 -0.53
C GLY A 186 -39.53 -17.37 -1.57
N ARG A 187 -40.52 -16.58 -2.02
CA ARG A 187 -40.31 -15.43 -2.89
C ARG A 187 -39.62 -14.28 -2.15
N MET A 188 -40.01 -14.02 -0.90
CA MET A 188 -39.37 -13.02 -0.05
C MET A 188 -37.89 -13.34 0.19
N ASP A 189 -37.57 -14.61 0.43
CA ASP A 189 -36.18 -15.07 0.55
C ASP A 189 -35.40 -14.84 -0.75
N GLY A 190 -36.00 -15.17 -1.90
CA GLY A 190 -35.43 -14.92 -3.21
C GLY A 190 -35.15 -13.44 -3.47
N LEU A 191 -36.06 -12.54 -3.09
CA LEU A 191 -35.87 -11.10 -3.19
C LEU A 191 -34.72 -10.62 -2.29
N LEU A 192 -34.62 -11.12 -1.07
CA LEU A 192 -33.54 -10.78 -0.14
C LEU A 192 -32.18 -11.18 -0.71
N TRP A 193 -32.04 -12.41 -1.21
CA TRP A 193 -30.81 -12.87 -1.86
C TRP A 193 -30.48 -12.07 -3.12
N ALA A 194 -31.47 -11.76 -3.95
CA ALA A 194 -31.28 -10.92 -5.14
C ALA A 194 -30.72 -9.54 -4.75
N MET A 195 -31.31 -8.89 -3.75
CA MET A 195 -30.84 -7.58 -3.26
C MET A 195 -29.41 -7.66 -2.71
N LEU A 196 -29.07 -8.68 -1.92
CA LEU A 196 -27.72 -8.85 -1.37
C LEU A 196 -26.67 -9.09 -2.47
N ILE A 197 -26.99 -9.90 -3.47
CA ILE A 197 -26.11 -10.17 -4.61
C ILE A 197 -25.91 -8.88 -5.42
N VAL A 198 -26.98 -8.18 -5.77
CA VAL A 198 -26.90 -6.91 -6.50
C VAL A 198 -26.10 -5.88 -5.70
N ALA A 199 -26.35 -5.73 -4.39
CA ALA A 199 -25.61 -4.82 -3.53
C ALA A 199 -24.11 -5.13 -3.50
N THR A 200 -23.76 -6.42 -3.42
CA THR A 200 -22.37 -6.89 -3.44
C THR A 200 -21.70 -6.59 -4.77
N LEU A 201 -22.39 -6.83 -5.89
CA LEU A 201 -21.90 -6.52 -7.24
C LEU A 201 -21.73 -5.01 -7.47
N LEU A 202 -22.67 -4.19 -7.01
CA LEU A 202 -22.55 -2.73 -7.11
C LEU A 202 -21.36 -2.22 -6.32
N TRP A 203 -21.13 -2.76 -5.11
CA TRP A 203 -19.96 -2.41 -4.33
C TRP A 203 -18.66 -2.84 -5.02
N LEU A 204 -18.60 -4.05 -5.59
CA LEU A 204 -17.46 -4.52 -6.39
C LEU A 204 -17.16 -3.58 -7.56
N VAL A 205 -18.17 -3.29 -8.37
CA VAL A 205 -18.05 -2.45 -9.58
C VAL A 205 -17.71 -1.00 -9.23
N TYR A 206 -18.11 -0.52 -8.06
CA TYR A 206 -17.70 0.80 -7.58
C TYR A 206 -16.23 0.82 -7.10
N GLU A 207 -15.84 -0.13 -6.25
CA GLU A 207 -14.55 -0.06 -5.54
C GLU A 207 -13.39 -0.66 -6.34
N ALA A 208 -13.53 -1.85 -6.91
CA ALA A 208 -12.43 -2.56 -7.57
C ALA A 208 -11.81 -1.79 -8.76
N PRO A 209 -12.59 -1.25 -9.74
CA PRO A 209 -11.97 -0.49 -10.83
C PRO A 209 -11.43 0.86 -10.36
N SER A 210 -12.08 1.54 -9.41
CA SER A 210 -11.61 2.81 -8.85
C SER A 210 -10.25 2.67 -8.18
N ILE A 211 -10.06 1.60 -7.40
CA ILE A 211 -8.79 1.29 -6.73
C ILE A 211 -7.76 0.73 -7.71
N GLY A 212 -8.16 -0.16 -8.63
CA GLY A 212 -7.25 -0.78 -9.60
C GLY A 212 -6.61 0.20 -10.57
N SER A 213 -7.35 1.24 -10.99
CA SER A 213 -6.88 2.26 -11.93
C SER A 213 -6.22 3.46 -11.25
N THR A 214 -6.91 4.07 -10.29
CA THR A 214 -6.48 5.36 -9.69
C THR A 214 -6.00 5.24 -8.25
N GLY A 215 -6.30 4.12 -7.57
CA GLY A 215 -6.09 3.99 -6.13
C GLY A 215 -7.04 4.85 -5.28
N GLN A 216 -8.07 5.47 -5.89
CA GLN A 216 -8.96 6.40 -5.20
C GLN A 216 -10.43 6.21 -5.61
N THR A 217 -11.26 5.86 -4.63
CA THR A 217 -12.73 5.98 -4.70
C THR A 217 -13.17 7.41 -4.44
N LEU A 218 -14.44 7.74 -4.67
CA LEU A 218 -14.96 9.11 -4.51
C LEU A 218 -14.68 9.67 -3.10
N GLY A 219 -14.94 8.90 -2.04
CA GLY A 219 -14.64 9.33 -0.67
C GLY A 219 -13.15 9.56 -0.43
N LYS A 220 -12.29 8.70 -1.01
CA LYS A 220 -10.83 8.83 -0.91
C LYS A 220 -10.29 10.05 -1.67
N ARG A 221 -10.90 10.39 -2.83
CA ARG A 221 -10.59 11.60 -3.58
C ARG A 221 -10.94 12.85 -2.77
N ILE A 222 -12.11 12.87 -2.15
CA ILE A 222 -12.55 13.98 -1.29
C ILE A 222 -11.60 14.14 -0.09
N MET A 223 -11.21 13.04 0.55
CA MET A 223 -10.29 13.05 1.69
C MET A 223 -8.81 13.18 1.29
N ARG A 224 -8.50 13.31 0.00
CA ARG A 224 -7.12 13.41 -0.53
C ARG A 224 -6.21 12.28 -0.05
N ILE A 225 -6.73 11.06 -0.04
CA ILE A 225 -5.96 9.86 0.31
C ILE A 225 -5.89 8.93 -0.90
N LYS A 226 -4.78 8.20 -1.05
CA LYS A 226 -4.55 7.29 -2.18
C LYS A 226 -4.03 5.95 -1.71
N VAL A 227 -4.63 4.88 -2.23
CA VAL A 227 -4.13 3.51 -2.07
C VAL A 227 -3.00 3.29 -3.08
N MET A 228 -1.85 2.86 -2.61
CA MET A 228 -0.71 2.46 -3.45
C MET A 228 -0.15 1.12 -2.99
N ALA A 229 0.52 0.42 -3.92
CA ALA A 229 1.27 -0.78 -3.56
C ALA A 229 2.45 -0.39 -2.66
N VAL A 230 2.82 -1.29 -1.75
CA VAL A 230 4.00 -1.09 -0.88
C VAL A 230 5.27 -1.04 -1.73
N GLU A 231 5.33 -1.86 -2.78
CA GLU A 231 6.54 -2.10 -3.57
C GLU A 231 6.76 -1.08 -4.71
N ASN A 232 5.70 -0.52 -5.30
CA ASN A 232 5.82 0.45 -6.40
C ASN A 232 4.68 1.49 -6.39
N THR A 233 4.83 2.53 -7.21
CA THR A 233 3.86 3.63 -7.37
C THR A 233 2.91 3.43 -8.56
N GLU A 234 3.02 2.30 -9.26
CA GLU A 234 2.18 1.95 -10.39
C GLU A 234 0.72 1.68 -9.98
N PRO A 235 -0.23 1.75 -10.93
CA PRO A 235 -1.60 1.31 -10.69
C PRO A 235 -1.63 -0.13 -10.18
N LEU A 236 -2.47 -0.40 -9.17
CA LEU A 236 -2.57 -1.73 -8.55
C LEU A 236 -3.02 -2.81 -9.55
N GLY A 237 -3.73 -2.42 -10.60
CA GLY A 237 -4.40 -3.33 -11.52
C GLY A 237 -5.66 -3.96 -10.91
N PHE A 238 -6.53 -4.48 -11.77
CA PHE A 238 -7.82 -5.03 -11.34
C PHE A 238 -7.67 -6.25 -10.41
N GLY A 239 -6.72 -7.16 -10.68
CA GLY A 239 -6.56 -8.40 -9.90
C GLY A 239 -6.24 -8.16 -8.42
N ARG A 240 -5.29 -7.26 -8.13
CA ARG A 240 -4.96 -6.89 -6.74
C ARG A 240 -6.11 -6.13 -6.08
N ALA A 241 -6.76 -5.22 -6.82
CA ALA A 241 -7.92 -4.49 -6.30
C ALA A 241 -9.12 -5.41 -6.02
N PHE A 242 -9.35 -6.41 -6.86
CA PHE A 242 -10.36 -7.45 -6.64
C PHE A 242 -10.01 -8.31 -5.42
N GLY A 243 -8.76 -8.78 -5.28
CA GLY A 243 -8.35 -9.55 -4.11
C GLY A 243 -8.48 -8.77 -2.80
N ARG A 244 -8.13 -7.47 -2.84
CA ARG A 244 -8.36 -6.52 -1.75
C ARG A 244 -9.85 -6.41 -1.41
N TRP A 245 -10.70 -6.22 -2.42
CA TRP A 245 -12.15 -6.13 -2.23
C TRP A 245 -12.74 -7.46 -1.75
N ALA A 246 -12.38 -8.60 -2.31
CA ALA A 246 -12.96 -9.91 -2.04
C ALA A 246 -12.79 -10.32 -0.57
N ARG A 247 -11.66 -9.94 0.05
CA ARG A 247 -11.42 -10.17 1.49
C ARG A 247 -12.49 -9.51 2.37
N LEU A 248 -13.06 -8.42 1.88
CA LEU A 248 -14.04 -7.57 2.57
C LEU A 248 -15.48 -7.82 2.08
N GLY A 249 -15.70 -7.81 0.77
CA GLY A 249 -17.01 -7.79 0.13
C GLY A 249 -17.62 -9.14 -0.19
N LEU A 250 -16.82 -10.21 -0.26
CA LEU A 250 -17.38 -11.55 -0.49
C LEU A 250 -18.21 -12.05 0.70
N TRP A 251 -18.01 -11.47 1.89
CA TRP A 251 -18.77 -11.79 3.10
C TRP A 251 -20.10 -11.04 3.20
N THR A 252 -20.40 -10.09 2.31
CA THR A 252 -21.64 -9.30 2.35
C THR A 252 -22.90 -10.15 2.21
N PRO A 253 -22.99 -11.15 1.30
CA PRO A 253 -24.15 -12.03 1.25
C PRO A 253 -24.33 -12.88 2.52
N ALA A 254 -23.25 -13.15 3.26
CA ALA A 254 -23.30 -13.87 4.53
C ALA A 254 -23.85 -13.02 5.70
N TRP A 255 -24.28 -11.77 5.46
CA TRP A 255 -25.05 -11.00 6.44
C TRP A 255 -26.37 -11.69 6.79
N GLY A 256 -26.99 -12.37 5.82
CA GLY A 256 -28.21 -13.17 6.06
C GLY A 256 -27.97 -14.38 6.98
N CYS A 257 -26.73 -14.84 7.12
CA CYS A 257 -26.35 -15.96 7.98
C CYS A 257 -25.96 -15.48 9.38
N ALA A 258 -26.96 -15.06 10.17
CA ALA A 258 -26.79 -14.62 11.56
C ALA A 258 -25.83 -13.43 11.77
N GLY A 259 -25.62 -12.59 10.74
CA GLY A 259 -24.76 -11.41 10.83
C GLY A 259 -23.25 -11.68 10.90
N ILE A 260 -22.80 -12.92 10.66
CA ILE A 260 -21.37 -13.30 10.72
C ILE A 260 -20.54 -12.44 9.77
N GLY A 261 -21.01 -12.21 8.55
CA GLY A 261 -20.31 -11.38 7.57
C GLY A 261 -20.13 -9.93 8.03
N PHE A 262 -21.06 -9.40 8.83
CA PHE A 262 -20.96 -8.05 9.38
C PHE A 262 -19.87 -7.96 10.46
N VAL A 263 -19.79 -8.96 11.36
CA VAL A 263 -18.75 -9.01 12.40
C VAL A 263 -17.35 -9.07 11.79
N LEU A 264 -17.13 -9.89 10.77
CA LEU A 264 -15.84 -9.97 10.07
C LEU A 264 -15.43 -8.63 9.44
N GLN A 265 -16.41 -7.90 8.91
CA GLN A 265 -16.17 -6.59 8.31
C GLN A 265 -15.82 -5.52 9.35
N LEU A 266 -16.43 -5.58 10.54
CA LEU A 266 -16.05 -4.71 11.67
C LEU A 266 -14.63 -4.98 12.14
N ILE A 267 -14.24 -6.25 12.26
CA ILE A 267 -12.87 -6.64 12.65
C ILE A 267 -11.85 -6.06 11.67
N ASP A 268 -12.11 -6.16 10.37
CA ASP A 268 -11.22 -5.59 9.34
C ASP A 268 -11.15 -4.05 9.42
N CYS A 269 -12.27 -3.38 9.72
CA CYS A 269 -12.30 -1.92 9.85
C CYS A 269 -11.53 -1.40 11.10
N ILE A 270 -11.48 -2.19 12.17
CA ILE A 270 -10.74 -1.85 13.40
C ILE A 270 -9.25 -2.23 13.28
N SER A 271 -8.90 -3.15 12.39
CA SER A 271 -7.53 -3.68 12.30
C SER A 271 -6.41 -2.63 12.11
N PRO A 272 -6.60 -1.49 11.39
CA PRO A 272 -5.60 -0.42 11.30
C PRO A 272 -5.21 0.22 12.63
N VAL A 273 -6.06 0.11 13.66
CA VAL A 273 -5.79 0.64 15.00
C VAL A 273 -4.66 -0.13 15.69
N PHE A 274 -4.53 -1.43 15.40
CA PHE A 274 -3.52 -2.30 15.98
C PHE A 274 -2.19 -2.27 15.23
N ASP A 275 -2.15 -1.72 14.02
CA ASP A 275 -0.94 -1.60 13.22
C ASP A 275 -0.35 -0.18 13.33
N GLN A 276 0.55 0.03 14.29
CA GLN A 276 1.18 1.33 14.55
C GLN A 276 2.18 1.75 13.45
N GLN A 277 2.72 0.79 12.70
CA GLN A 277 3.84 1.03 11.77
C GLN A 277 3.35 1.50 10.39
N LEU A 278 2.39 0.79 9.80
CA LEU A 278 1.85 1.12 8.48
C LEU A 278 0.34 1.41 8.49
N ARG A 279 -0.34 1.23 9.63
CA ARG A 279 -1.80 1.43 9.78
C ARG A 279 -2.57 0.70 8.68
N GLN A 280 -2.16 -0.54 8.40
CA GLN A 280 -2.74 -1.37 7.34
C GLN A 280 -3.96 -2.14 7.86
N ALA A 281 -5.04 -2.08 7.10
CA ALA A 281 -6.18 -2.96 7.31
C ALA A 281 -5.86 -4.41 6.89
N PHE A 282 -6.61 -5.41 7.35
CA PHE A 282 -6.35 -6.80 6.95
C PHE A 282 -6.50 -7.00 5.44
N HIS A 283 -7.49 -6.37 4.82
CA HIS A 283 -7.63 -6.33 3.36
C HIS A 283 -6.47 -5.61 2.65
N ASP A 284 -5.86 -4.61 3.29
CA ASP A 284 -4.70 -3.92 2.72
C ASP A 284 -3.45 -4.81 2.81
N LYS A 285 -3.31 -5.61 3.88
CA LYS A 285 -2.21 -6.58 4.06
C LYS A 285 -2.24 -7.68 3.02
N THR A 286 -3.41 -8.26 2.75
CA THR A 286 -3.56 -9.30 1.71
C THR A 286 -3.19 -8.78 0.33
N ALA A 287 -3.46 -7.50 0.07
CA ALA A 287 -3.15 -6.86 -1.20
C ALA A 287 -1.78 -6.19 -1.25
N ARG A 288 -0.99 -6.20 -0.15
CA ARG A 288 0.26 -5.45 0.02
C ARG A 288 0.13 -3.99 -0.38
N THR A 289 -0.84 -3.31 0.22
CA THR A 289 -1.16 -1.90 -0.07
C THR A 289 -1.01 -1.02 1.16
N VAL A 290 -0.78 0.27 0.92
CA VAL A 290 -0.76 1.31 1.95
C VAL A 290 -1.68 2.44 1.51
N VAL A 291 -2.18 3.22 2.45
CA VAL A 291 -2.92 4.44 2.14
C VAL A 291 -2.11 5.65 2.60
N ILE A 292 -1.76 6.48 1.63
CA ILE A 292 -1.01 7.71 1.84
C ILE A 292 -1.93 8.92 1.84
N ALA A 293 -1.48 10.00 2.47
CA ALA A 293 -2.08 11.33 2.34
C ALA A 293 -1.40 12.09 1.19
N LEU A 294 -2.19 12.65 0.29
CA LEU A 294 -1.70 13.51 -0.79
C LEU A 294 -1.54 14.95 -0.28
N PRO A 295 -0.44 15.65 -0.64
CA PRO A 295 -0.30 17.08 -0.38
C PRO A 295 -1.46 17.88 -1.01
N PRO A 296 -1.79 19.07 -0.47
CA PRO A 296 -2.84 19.93 -1.00
C PRO A 296 -2.70 20.34 -2.49
N ASP A 297 -1.51 20.16 -3.09
CA ASP A 297 -1.16 20.64 -4.44
C ASP A 297 -0.78 19.55 -5.46
N ASP A 298 -1.02 18.28 -5.17
CA ASP A 298 -0.86 17.19 -6.16
C ASP A 298 -2.01 17.24 -7.19
N ARG A 299 -1.98 18.25 -8.07
CA ARG A 299 -2.52 18.10 -9.40
C ARG A 299 -1.67 17.02 -10.05
N GLN A 300 -2.29 15.90 -10.40
CA GLN A 300 -1.60 14.84 -11.15
C GLN A 300 -0.82 15.49 -12.29
N PRO A 301 0.48 15.15 -12.48
CA PRO A 301 1.17 15.55 -13.69
C PRO A 301 0.36 14.99 -14.85
N VAL A 302 -0.26 15.88 -15.61
CA VAL A 302 -0.82 15.55 -16.91
C VAL A 302 0.34 15.00 -17.72
N ASP A 303 0.24 13.77 -18.20
CA ASP A 303 1.26 13.15 -19.04
C ASP A 303 1.61 14.14 -20.16
N ALA A 304 2.81 14.71 -20.09
CA ALA A 304 3.38 15.54 -21.12
C ALA A 304 3.83 14.64 -22.28
N THR A 305 2.90 13.93 -22.90
CA THR A 305 3.13 13.18 -24.12
C THR A 305 2.05 13.56 -25.13
N THR A 306 2.11 14.79 -25.61
CA THR A 306 1.63 15.23 -26.94
C THR A 306 2.16 16.64 -27.19
N GLY A 307 3.44 16.72 -27.51
CA GLY A 307 4.13 17.97 -27.85
C GLY A 307 5.22 17.72 -28.87
N SER A 308 4.86 17.39 -30.10
CA SER A 308 5.71 17.49 -31.29
C SER A 308 4.78 17.35 -32.50
N GLY A 309 4.71 18.24 -33.49
CA GLY A 309 5.37 19.49 -33.79
C GLY A 309 4.65 20.02 -35.04
N GLY A 310 4.44 21.33 -35.13
CA GLY A 310 3.67 21.93 -36.23
C GLY A 310 4.06 23.37 -36.42
N ASN A 311 5.22 23.56 -37.04
CA ASN A 311 5.83 24.83 -37.38
C ASN A 311 4.90 25.67 -38.28
N GLY A 312 4.86 26.98 -38.02
CA GLY A 312 4.00 27.92 -38.75
C GLY A 312 4.39 28.09 -40.22
N SER A 313 3.38 28.41 -41.04
CA SER A 313 3.58 29.27 -42.19
C SER A 313 2.34 30.15 -42.38
N HIS A 314 2.57 31.45 -42.17
CA HIS A 314 1.72 32.53 -42.66
C HIS A 314 1.54 32.40 -44.17
N THR A 315 0.32 32.56 -44.66
CA THR A 315 0.06 33.07 -46.02
C THR A 315 -1.07 34.10 -45.96
N GLU A 316 -0.71 35.35 -46.26
CA GLU A 316 -1.60 36.45 -46.64
C GLU A 316 -2.04 36.32 -48.11
N GLY A 317 -3.24 36.82 -48.42
CA GLY A 317 -3.71 37.15 -49.77
C GLY A 317 -4.25 35.94 -50.56
N ARG A 318 -5.45 35.95 -51.14
CA ARG A 318 -6.23 37.04 -51.74
C ARG A 318 -7.66 36.52 -51.97
#